data_AF-A0A0X8JCJ4-F1
#
_entry.id   AF-A0A0X8JCJ4-F1
#
_cell.length_a   1.000
_cell.length_b   1.000
_cell.length_c   1.000
_cell.angle_alpha   90.00
_cell.angle_beta   90.00
_cell.angle_gamma   90.00
#
_symmetry.space_group_name_H-M   'P 1'
#
loop_
_entity.id
_entity.type
_entity.pdbx_description
1 polymer ?
#
loop_
_entity_poly.entity_id
_entity_poly.type
_entity_poly.pdbx_seq_one_letter_code
_entity_poly.pdbx_strand_id
1 'polypeptide(L)' 'MTVQIAVRLPDDVVGFLDEAVAAGDAPSRASIVTEALEREMRRRAAERDAELLREKGTGDDLDGLVAWTGAQPMIED' A
#
# COMPACT_ATOMS: atom_id res chain seq x y z
N MET A 1 -7.52 -18.21 -9.24
CA MET A 1 -8.71 -18.75 -8.55
C MET A 1 -9.50 -17.57 -8.01
N THR A 2 -10.81 -17.50 -8.25
CA THR A 2 -11.67 -16.43 -7.73
C THR A 2 -12.76 -17.04 -6.84
N VAL A 3 -13.26 -16.26 -5.88
CA VAL A 3 -14.38 -16.65 -5.01
C VAL A 3 -15.49 -15.62 -5.20
N GLN A 4 -16.73 -16.09 -5.33
CA GLN A 4 -17.89 -15.22 -5.45
C GLN A 4 -18.52 -14.98 -4.08
N ILE A 5 -18.84 -13.73 -3.78
CA ILE A 5 -19.51 -13.30 -2.56
C ILE A 5 -20.74 -12.45 -2.91
N ALA A 6 -21.75 -12.46 -2.04
CA ALA A 6 -22.88 -11.54 -2.12
C ALA A 6 -22.68 -10.40 -1.11
N VAL A 7 -22.69 -9.16 -1.59
CA VAL A 7 -22.55 -7.95 -0.77
C VAL A 7 -23.72 -7.01 -1.00
N ARG A 8 -24.14 -6.30 0.04
CA ARG A 8 -25.09 -5.19 -0.08
C ARG A 8 -24.30 -3.91 -0.18
N LEU A 9 -24.53 -3.15 -1.24
CA LEU A 9 -23.92 -1.85 -1.48
C LEU A 9 -25.02 -0.80 -1.64
N PRO A 10 -24.77 0.46 -1.30
CA PRO A 10 -25.65 1.56 -1.63
C PRO A 10 -25.95 1.64 -3.14
N ASP A 11 -27.16 2.07 -3.50
CA ASP A 11 -27.63 2.10 -4.89
C ASP A 11 -26.77 3.01 -5.78
N ASP A 12 -26.28 4.14 -5.24
CA ASP A 12 -25.39 5.08 -5.93
C ASP A 12 -24.03 4.43 -6.26
N VAL A 13 -23.49 3.62 -5.35
CA VAL A 13 -22.25 2.88 -5.59
C VAL A 13 -22.45 1.85 -6.70
N VAL A 14 -23.58 1.14 -6.72
CA VAL A 14 -23.89 0.18 -7.80
C VAL A 14 -24.10 0.92 -9.12
N GLY A 15 -24.80 2.05 -9.10
CA GLY A 15 -25.00 2.91 -10.27
C GLY A 15 -23.68 3.36 -10.90
N PHE A 16 -22.72 3.80 -10.08
CA PHE A 16 -21.37 4.14 -10.55
C PHE A 16 -20.67 2.96 -11.25
N LEU A 17 -20.75 1.76 -10.67
CA LEU A 17 -20.14 0.57 -11.28
C LEU A 17 -20.79 0.23 -12.64
N ASP A 18 -22.09 0.45 -12.76
CA ASP A 18 -22.86 0.17 -13.97
C ASP A 18 -22.54 1.13 -15.08
N GLU A 19 -22.51 2.42 -14.76
CA GLU A 19 -22.15 3.49 -15.70
C GLU A 19 -20.74 3.28 -16.26
N ALA A 20 -19.77 2.96 -15.40
CA ALA A 20 -18.38 2.72 -15.83
C ALA A 20 -18.25 1.52 -16.77
N VAL A 21 -18.99 0.43 -16.52
CA VAL A 21 -19.00 -0.74 -17.42
C VAL A 21 -19.74 -0.42 -18.73
N ALA A 22 -20.86 0.29 -18.65
CA ALA A 22 -21.64 0.68 -19.83
C ALA A 22 -20.88 1.66 -20.73
N ALA A 23 -20.08 2.56 -20.15
CA ALA A 23 -19.18 3.46 -20.86
C ALA A 23 -17.97 2.75 -21.50
N GLY A 24 -17.68 1.50 -21.08
CA GLY A 24 -16.53 0.74 -21.56
C GLY A 24 -15.22 1.07 -20.84
N ASP A 25 -15.27 1.84 -19.75
CA ASP A 25 -14.09 2.21 -18.95
C ASP A 25 -13.50 1.01 -18.21
N ALA A 26 -14.31 -0.03 -17.97
CA ALA A 26 -13.87 -1.28 -17.38
C ALA A 26 -14.60 -2.49 -17.97
N PRO A 27 -13.94 -3.66 -18.02
CA PRO A 27 -14.53 -4.88 -18.60
C PRO A 27 -15.63 -5.51 -17.73
N SER A 28 -15.72 -5.17 -16.44
CA SER A 28 -16.74 -5.70 -15.53
C SER A 28 -16.84 -4.90 -14.22
N ARG A 29 -17.96 -5.05 -13.48
CA ARG A 29 -18.06 -4.50 -12.12
C ARG A 29 -16.99 -5.09 -11.19
N ALA A 30 -16.70 -6.38 -11.35
CA ALA A 30 -15.74 -7.09 -10.54
C ALA A 30 -14.32 -6.56 -10.71
N SER A 31 -13.91 -6.13 -11.91
CA SER A 31 -12.58 -5.54 -12.13
C SER A 31 -12.43 -4.21 -11.40
N ILE A 32 -13.46 -3.36 -11.43
CA ILE A 32 -13.45 -2.08 -10.69
C ILE A 32 -13.37 -2.33 -9.17
N VAL A 33 -14.19 -3.24 -8.66
CA VAL A 33 -14.18 -3.59 -7.23
C VAL A 33 -12.83 -4.19 -6.82
N THR A 34 -12.25 -5.05 -7.66
CA THR A 34 -10.94 -5.67 -7.39
C THR A 34 -9.84 -4.61 -7.32
N GLU A 35 -9.77 -3.70 -8.30
CA GLU A 35 -8.77 -2.62 -8.31
C GLU A 35 -8.90 -1.70 -7.08
N ALA A 36 -10.14 -1.34 -6.71
CA ALA A 36 -10.41 -0.53 -5.52
C ALA A 36 -9.94 -1.24 -4.24
N LEU A 37 -10.23 -2.55 -4.12
CA LEU A 37 -9.80 -3.35 -2.97
C LEU A 37 -8.28 -3.55 -2.92
N GLU A 38 -7.61 -3.75 -4.06
CA GLU A 38 -6.14 -3.84 -4.10
C GLU A 38 -5.47 -2.54 -3.65
N ARG A 39 -6.02 -1.39 -4.05
CA ARG A 39 -5.55 -0.09 -3.58
C ARG A 39 -5.72 0.06 -2.07
N GLU A 40 -6.87 -0.37 -1.53
CA GLU A 40 -7.14 -0.37 -0.09
C GLU A 40 -6.16 -1.28 0.68
N MET A 41 -5.94 -2.49 0.17
CA MET A 41 -5.02 -3.46 0.77
C MET A 41 -3.59 -2.90 0.83
N ARG A 42 -3.11 -2.29 -0.27
CA ARG A 42 -1.80 -1.64 -0.30
C ARG A 42 -1.70 -0.51 0.70
N ARG A 43 -2.74 0.33 0.82
CA ARG A 43 -2.75 1.43 1.79
C ARG A 43 -2.63 0.90 3.22
N ARG A 44 -3.44 -0.08 3.59
CA ARG A 44 -3.40 -0.68 4.94
C ARG A 44 -2.08 -1.40 5.24
N ALA A 45 -1.43 -1.99 4.24
CA ALA A 45 -0.12 -2.59 4.40
C ALA A 45 0.92 -1.51 4.75
N ALA A 46 0.98 -0.43 3.97
CA ALA A 46 1.90 0.67 4.23
C ALA A 46 1.64 1.35 5.58
N GLU A 47 0.37 1.52 5.98
CA GLU A 47 0.01 2.06 7.31
C GLU A 47 0.52 1.19 8.45
N ARG A 48 0.35 -0.13 8.34
CA ARG A 48 0.88 -1.10 9.32
C ARG A 48 2.41 -1.11 9.37
N ASP A 49 3.05 -1.06 8.22
CA ASP A 49 4.52 -1.04 8.14
C ASP A 49 5.08 0.24 8.78
N ALA A 50 4.44 1.39 8.51
CA ALA A 50 4.82 2.66 9.13
C ALA A 50 4.62 2.64 10.66
N GLU A 51 3.56 1.99 11.16
CA GLU A 51 3.35 1.82 12.61
C GLU A 51 4.45 0.96 13.22
N LEU A 52 4.79 -0.18 12.60
CA LEU A 52 5.87 -1.04 13.07
C LEU A 52 7.22 -0.31 13.09
N LEU A 53 7.50 0.51 12.08
CA LEU A 53 8.71 1.33 12.05
C LEU A 53 8.71 2.41 13.13
N ARG A 54 7.55 3.01 13.45
CA ARG A 54 7.41 3.95 14.57
C ARG A 54 7.66 3.27 15.92
N GLU A 55 7.08 2.08 16.13
CA GLU A 55 7.23 1.32 17.37
C GLU A 55 8.68 0.85 17.61
N LYS A 56 9.34 0.37 16.55
CA LYS A 56 10.75 -0.06 16.65
C LYS A 56 11.73 1.11 16.81
N GLY A 57 11.33 2.32 16.39
CA GLY A 57 12.22 3.47 16.31
C GLY A 57 13.35 3.25 15.30
N THR A 58 14.27 4.21 15.18
CA THR A 58 15.44 4.07 14.29
C THR A 58 16.49 3.08 14.80
N GLY A 59 16.37 2.61 16.05
CA GLY A 59 17.42 1.85 16.74
C GLY A 59 18.73 2.64 16.85
N ASP A 60 19.57 2.29 17.82
CA ASP A 60 20.96 2.81 17.89
C ASP A 60 21.89 2.14 16.85
N ASP A 61 21.31 1.62 15.77
CA ASP A 61 21.95 0.71 14.81
C ASP A 61 23.02 1.41 13.96
N LEU A 62 23.01 2.75 13.94
CA LEU A 62 23.95 3.56 13.18
C LEU A 62 25.14 4.03 14.02
N ASP A 63 25.12 3.87 15.33
CA ASP A 63 26.22 4.34 16.20
C ASP A 63 27.53 3.59 15.92
N GLY A 64 27.45 2.30 15.63
CA GLY A 64 28.59 1.51 15.19
C GLY A 64 29.16 1.97 13.84
N LEU A 65 28.30 2.42 12.93
CA LEU A 65 28.69 2.96 11.63
C LEU A 65 29.33 4.36 11.77
N VAL A 66 28.78 5.21 12.63
CA VAL A 66 29.34 6.52 12.98
C VAL A 66 30.71 6.36 13.63
N ALA A 67 30.85 5.41 14.56
CA ALA A 67 32.13 5.11 15.20
C ALA A 67 33.17 4.62 14.20
N TRP A 68 32.79 3.75 13.26
CA TRP A 68 33.71 3.24 12.24
C TRP A 68 34.16 4.32 11.25
N THR A 69 33.23 5.16 10.77
CA THR A 69 33.54 6.25 9.83
C THR A 69 34.40 7.34 10.48
N GLY A 70 34.16 7.70 11.74
CA GLY A 70 35.01 8.64 12.47
C GLY A 70 36.41 8.12 12.80
N ALA A 71 36.61 6.80 12.77
CA ALA A 71 37.89 6.15 13.01
C ALA A 71 38.74 5.95 11.74
N GLN A 72 38.18 6.15 10.54
CA GLN A 72 38.97 6.10 9.31
C GLN A 72 39.68 7.45 9.06
N PRO A 73 41.00 7.46 8.81
CA PRO A 73 41.66 8.67 8.35
C PRO A 73 41.05 9.08 7.01
N MET A 74 40.68 10.36 6.89
CA MET A 74 40.32 10.91 5.59
C MET A 74 41.50 10.71 4.64
N ILE A 75 41.28 9.89 3.61
CA ILE A 75 42.24 9.74 2.52
C ILE A 75 42.12 11.03 1.71
N GLU A 76 43.07 11.95 1.90
CA GLU A 76 43.29 13.07 0.97
C GLU A 76 43.92 12.51 -0.32
N ASP A 77 43.39 12.97 -1.45
CA ASP A 77 43.75 12.60 -2.83
C ASP A 77 45.11 13.20 -3.25
#